data_AF-A0A210VR81-F1
#
_entry.id   AF-A0A210VR81-F1
#
_cell.length_a   1.000
_cell.length_b   1.000
_cell.length_c   1.000
_cell.angle_alpha   90.00
_cell.angle_beta   90.00
_cell.angle_gamma   90.00
#
_symmetry.space_group_name_H-M   'P 1'
#
loop_
_entity.id
_entity.type
_entity.pdbx_description
1 polymer ?
#
loop_
_entity_poly.entity_id
_entity_poly.type
_entity_poly.pdbx_seq_one_letter_code
_entity_poly.pdbx_strand_id
1 'polypeptide(L)' 'MTAMATPHLRCRLLSGASARWWLEEGMVRVEDLPRVTDLAYSNSLRRWITAELA' A
#
# COMPACT_ATOMS: atom_id res chain seq x y z
N MET A 1 0.28 -2.32 17.25
CA MET A 1 0.82 -1.70 16.03
C MET A 1 -0.03 -2.17 14.88
N THR A 2 -0.74 -1.27 14.20
CA THR A 2 -1.51 -1.60 13.01
C THR A 2 -0.52 -1.77 11.86
N ALA A 3 -0.39 -2.98 11.30
CA ALA A 3 0.53 -3.22 10.20
C ALA A 3 -0.02 -2.61 8.91
N MET A 4 0.78 -1.81 8.21
CA MET A 4 0.43 -1.29 6.89
C MET A 4 0.64 -2.38 5.84
N ALA A 5 -0.39 -2.66 5.06
CA ALA A 5 -0.36 -3.69 4.02
C ALA A 5 -0.08 -3.08 2.65
N THR A 6 0.65 -3.82 1.82
CA THR A 6 0.80 -3.55 0.39
C THR A 6 0.33 -4.76 -0.42
N PRO A 7 -0.27 -4.58 -1.61
CA PRO A 7 -0.69 -5.73 -2.38
C PRO A 7 0.52 -6.54 -2.84
N HIS A 8 0.41 -7.85 -2.70
CA HIS A 8 1.46 -8.80 -3.02
C HIS A 8 1.92 -8.67 -4.48
N LEU A 9 3.22 -8.85 -4.77
CA LEU A 9 3.76 -8.68 -6.14
C LEU A 9 3.08 -9.57 -7.20
N ARG A 10 2.51 -10.71 -6.80
CA ARG A 10 1.71 -11.60 -7.68
C ARG A 10 0.48 -10.90 -8.27
N CYS A 11 0.04 -9.78 -7.69
CA CYS A 11 -1.01 -8.92 -8.23
C CYS A 11 -0.55 -8.09 -9.44
N ARG A 12 0.61 -8.43 -10.03
CA ARG A 12 1.20 -7.77 -11.21
C ARG A 12 1.54 -6.30 -10.97
N LEU A 13 1.95 -5.98 -9.74
CA LEU A 13 2.43 -4.66 -9.37
C LEU A 13 3.94 -4.54 -9.60
N LEU A 14 4.39 -3.30 -9.79
CA LEU A 14 5.80 -2.99 -9.79
C LEU A 14 6.38 -3.19 -8.38
N SER A 15 7.51 -3.90 -8.29
CA SER A 15 8.29 -4.01 -7.05
C SER A 15 8.99 -2.69 -6.73
N GLY A 16 8.25 -1.74 -6.17
CA GLY A 16 8.76 -0.41 -5.83
C GLY A 16 9.86 -0.44 -4.76
N ALA A 17 10.93 0.31 -4.97
CA ALA A 17 12.08 0.35 -4.06
C ALA A 17 11.74 0.88 -2.65
N SER A 18 10.70 1.71 -2.51
CA SER A 18 10.26 2.31 -1.24
C SER A 18 9.33 1.44 -0.41
N ALA A 19 8.71 0.41 -1.00
CA ALA A 19 7.71 -0.43 -0.34
C ALA A 19 8.33 -1.57 0.50
N ARG A 20 9.59 -1.92 0.22
CA ARG A 20 10.15 -3.26 0.50
C ARG A 20 10.56 -3.53 1.96
N TRP A 21 10.65 -2.52 2.83
CA TRP A 21 11.38 -2.68 4.10
C TRP A 21 10.50 -2.70 5.37
N TRP A 22 9.20 -2.42 5.27
CA TRP A 22 8.34 -2.15 6.42
C TRP A 22 6.84 -2.38 6.19
N LEU A 23 6.44 -2.89 5.02
CA LEU A 23 5.05 -3.19 4.68
C LEU A 23 4.84 -4.71 4.64
N GLU A 24 3.69 -5.16 5.14
CA GLU A 24 3.27 -6.55 5.03
C GLU A 24 2.69 -6.78 3.62
N GLU A 25 3.25 -7.75 2.87
CA GLU A 25 2.66 -8.16 1.59
C GLU A 25 1.41 -9.01 1.83
N GLY A 26 0.30 -8.64 1.18
CA GLY A 26 -0.97 -9.35 1.35
C GLY A 26 -1.89 -9.24 0.15
N MET A 27 -3.00 -9.99 0.18
CA MET A 27 -4.10 -9.76 -0.76
C MET A 27 -4.91 -8.57 -0.25
N VAL A 28 -4.81 -7.43 -0.93
CA VAL A 28 -5.65 -6.25 -0.66
C VAL A 28 -6.80 -6.26 -1.66
N ARG A 29 -8.03 -6.33 -1.16
CA ARG A 29 -9.23 -6.27 -1.98
C ARG A 29 -9.72 -4.83 -2.11
N VAL A 30 -10.16 -4.45 -3.30
CA VAL A 30 -10.60 -3.07 -3.57
C VAL A 30 -11.85 -2.73 -2.77
N GLU A 31 -12.74 -3.70 -2.60
CA GLU A 31 -13.96 -3.60 -1.80
C GLU A 31 -13.73 -3.37 -0.30
N ASP A 32 -12.54 -3.70 0.20
CA ASP A 32 -12.17 -3.48 1.61
C ASP A 32 -11.59 -2.07 1.84
N LEU A 33 -11.25 -1.33 0.78
CA LEU A 33 -10.67 0.01 0.87
C LEU A 33 -11.51 1.01 1.68
N PRO A 34 -12.85 1.05 1.59
CA PRO A 34 -13.65 1.98 2.42
C PRO A 34 -13.58 1.72 3.93
N ARG A 35 -13.01 0.59 4.37
CA ARG A 35 -12.93 0.20 5.80
C ARG A 35 -11.58 0.49 6.43
N VAL A 36 -10.59 0.92 5.65
CA VAL A 36 -9.24 1.20 6.17
C VAL A 36 -9.24 2.52 6.94
N THR A 37 -8.36 2.62 7.93
CA THR A 37 -8.20 3.86 8.71
C THR A 37 -7.31 4.87 8.00
N ASP A 38 -6.39 4.40 7.16
CA ASP A 38 -5.36 5.19 6.50
C ASP A 38 -5.07 4.62 5.11
N LEU A 39 -4.84 5.50 4.13
CA LEU A 39 -4.46 5.13 2.77
C LEU A 39 -3.29 6.00 2.30
N ALA A 40 -2.40 5.43 1.50
CA ALA A 40 -1.26 6.16 0.95
C ALA A 40 -0.74 5.61 -0.37
N TYR A 41 -0.07 6.48 -1.13
CA TYR A 41 0.78 6.13 -2.26
C TYR A 41 2.26 6.25 -1.89
N SER A 42 3.10 5.38 -2.43
CA SER A 42 4.55 5.45 -2.25
C SER A 42 5.29 5.27 -3.56
N ASN A 43 6.32 6.10 -3.78
CA ASN A 43 7.30 5.92 -4.84
C ASN A 43 8.65 6.53 -4.42
N SER A 44 9.73 6.22 -5.16
CA SER A 44 11.09 6.66 -4.80
C SER A 44 11.28 8.18 -4.84
N LEU A 45 10.50 8.92 -5.64
CA LEU A 45 10.64 10.37 -5.80
C LEU A 45 9.97 11.13 -4.66
N ARG A 46 8.73 10.74 -4.32
CA ARG A 46 7.88 11.45 -3.35
C ARG A 46 7.79 10.76 -2.00
N ARG A 47 8.41 9.58 -1.87
CA ARG A 47 8.41 8.73 -0.67
C ARG A 47 7.00 8.29 -0.28
N TRP A 48 6.25 9.10 0.46
CA TRP A 48 4.95 8.75 1.02
C TRP A 48 3.98 9.90 0.84
N ILE A 49 2.78 9.60 0.35
CA ILE A 49 1.70 10.57 0.13
C ILE A 49 0.43 9.99 0.71
N THR A 50 -0.09 10.61 1.77
CA THR A 50 -1.41 10.27 2.33
C THR A 50 -2.49 10.49 1.26
N ALA A 51 -3.44 9.57 1.20
CA ALA A 51 -4.51 9.55 0.22
C ALA A 51 -5.86 9.32 0.88
N GLU A 52 -6.92 9.66 0.16
CA GLU A 52 -8.31 9.45 0.54
C GLU A 52 -9.03 8.73 -0.60
N LEU A 53 -10.09 7.98 -0.29
CA LEU A 53 -10.99 7.47 -1.32
C LEU A 53 -11.90 8.60 -1.81
N ALA A 54 -12.00 8.74 -3.13
CA ALA A 54 -12.92 9.65 -3.81
C ALA A 54 -14.32 9.04 -3.97
#